data_AF-I7M7F9-F1
#
_entry.id   AF-I7M7F9-F1
#
_cell.length_a   1.000
_cell.length_b   1.000
_cell.length_c   1.000
_cell.angle_alpha   90.00
_cell.angle_beta   90.00
_cell.angle_gamma   90.00
#
_symmetry.space_group_name_H-M   'P 1'
#
loop_
_entity.id
_entity.type
_entity.pdbx_description
1 polymer ?
#
loop_
_entity_poly.entity_id
_entity_poly.type
_entity_poly.pdbx_seq_one_letter_code
_entity_poly.pdbx_strand_id
1 'polypeptide(L)'
;MILNNLNRLARCSLAARRSQNIFQIANLSSTQQLSYKGKFFQSTKAPESAQQDAKQEDRSTISVKPTQSQPSESSPRPEQQKFVSDEELEYFKSLRIYKEKTALELVNLFMINKLLHYSVFVNNADRLYKISCKVLGHRITEIIIKNTMGRVFTGGSNIEEIMSFAKKLESRNVPVIVDYCCEALEEDQNEFFMDKSVKVFEKTVNVGDNINRHKVSMKISGLINMEVLKKINIYGEEIDSLYEQIDKTKKGFITGQELHQALVAKGYHIEESDTQEFIKTVLEIQDGKSLQDTQIRQLIWRIRVHPYYIQSEKNQLKISKYLTKLDQHEISKAENFLRRMELVFDAAFRNKTRVLVDAEQSFIQRAIDSFLEQYQIKYNVEAPIVYTTFQNYLKSSSKRIAYEIAKCKELNIPFGVKMVRGAYINEETRIAKEKGIENPICDGLDKTTEMIESNLKFLVDNLLPGSELLIGSHNKDTIVKMKQYMKSKGIPNNSQQVYFSQLLGLADHLTYSLVDEGYSVYKYIPFGETHIMIPYLIRRAQESFQVLSSVEFQYNLLKDEVKRRTPFYY
;
A
#
# COMPACT_ATOMS: atom_id res chain seq x y z
N MET A 1 -20.60 -5.93 38.26
CA MET A 1 -19.88 -6.46 37.07
C MET A 1 -20.84 -6.93 35.96
N ILE A 2 -21.97 -7.59 36.27
CA ILE A 2 -22.97 -8.06 35.29
C ILE A 2 -23.81 -6.90 34.67
N LEU A 3 -24.16 -5.87 35.45
CA LEU A 3 -24.89 -4.70 34.95
C LEU A 3 -24.10 -3.83 33.94
N ASN A 4 -22.76 -3.83 34.00
CA ASN A 4 -21.94 -3.09 33.04
C ASN A 4 -21.84 -3.80 31.68
N ASN A 5 -21.99 -5.12 31.63
CA ASN A 5 -22.02 -5.88 30.38
C ASN A 5 -23.37 -5.76 29.65
N LEU A 6 -24.48 -5.70 30.38
CA LEU A 6 -25.82 -5.48 29.80
C LEU A 6 -25.96 -4.07 29.20
N ASN A 7 -25.40 -3.04 29.84
CA ASN A 7 -25.37 -1.69 29.29
C ASN A 7 -24.45 -1.55 28.06
N ARG A 8 -23.43 -2.41 27.93
CA ARG A 8 -22.53 -2.44 26.76
C ARG A 8 -23.21 -3.11 25.55
N LEU A 9 -23.94 -4.20 25.77
CA LEU A 9 -24.73 -4.89 24.75
C LEU A 9 -25.91 -4.03 24.26
N ALA A 10 -26.60 -3.31 25.16
CA ALA A 10 -27.69 -2.41 24.80
C ALA A 10 -27.21 -1.20 23.94
N ARG A 11 -25.99 -0.68 24.19
CA ARG A 11 -25.40 0.39 23.38
C ARG A 11 -24.95 -0.09 21.99
N CYS A 12 -24.46 -1.31 21.86
CA CYS A 12 -24.15 -1.91 20.56
C CYS A 12 -25.41 -2.19 19.73
N SER A 13 -26.52 -2.62 20.36
CA SER A 13 -27.80 -2.83 19.68
C SER A 13 -28.45 -1.53 19.19
N LEU A 14 -28.31 -0.43 19.94
CA LEU A 14 -28.76 0.90 19.50
C LEU A 14 -27.92 1.47 18.34
N ALA A 15 -26.61 1.19 18.31
CA ALA A 15 -25.74 1.59 17.20
C ALA A 15 -26.08 0.80 15.92
N ALA A 16 -26.36 -0.50 16.03
CA ALA A 16 -26.80 -1.35 14.92
C ALA A 16 -28.20 -0.98 14.38
N ARG A 17 -29.12 -0.54 15.25
CA ARG A 17 -30.43 -0.01 14.81
C ARG A 17 -30.33 1.37 14.16
N ARG A 18 -29.37 2.20 14.57
CA ARG A 18 -29.11 3.50 13.91
C ARG A 18 -28.50 3.33 12.52
N SER A 19 -27.61 2.38 12.30
CA SER A 19 -27.07 2.09 10.97
C SER A 19 -28.12 1.49 10.02
N GLN A 20 -29.04 0.66 10.51
CA GLN A 20 -30.19 0.18 9.71
C GLN A 20 -31.17 1.29 9.34
N ASN A 21 -31.44 2.25 10.24
CA ASN A 21 -32.32 3.39 9.94
C ASN A 21 -31.69 4.39 8.97
N ILE A 22 -30.36 4.57 8.99
CA ILE A 22 -29.65 5.41 7.99
C ILE A 22 -29.76 4.78 6.60
N PHE A 23 -29.73 3.45 6.49
CA PHE A 23 -29.96 2.73 5.22
C PHE A 23 -31.39 2.91 4.66
N GLN A 24 -32.41 2.99 5.51
CA GLN A 24 -33.78 3.28 5.07
C GLN A 24 -33.99 4.74 4.63
N ILE A 25 -33.33 5.70 5.27
CA ILE A 25 -33.43 7.13 4.93
C ILE A 25 -32.69 7.45 3.61
N ALA A 26 -31.58 6.76 3.32
CA ALA A 26 -30.88 6.88 2.05
C ALA A 26 -31.74 6.41 0.85
N ASN A 27 -32.61 5.40 1.04
CA ASN A 27 -33.52 4.92 -0.01
C ASN A 27 -34.76 5.80 -0.23
N LEU A 28 -35.07 6.71 0.69
CA LEU A 28 -36.20 7.65 0.56
C LEU A 28 -35.81 9.00 -0.07
N SER A 29 -34.52 9.29 -0.21
CA SER A 29 -34.02 10.57 -0.75
C SER A 29 -33.64 10.54 -2.24
N SER A 30 -33.77 9.39 -2.91
CA SER A 30 -33.44 9.19 -4.33
C SER A 30 -34.60 9.51 -5.30
N THR A 31 -35.71 10.11 -4.83
CA THR A 31 -36.90 10.41 -5.65
C THR A 31 -37.17 11.91 -5.91
N GLN A 32 -36.14 12.76 -5.97
CA GLN A 32 -36.30 14.12 -6.52
C GLN A 32 -35.21 14.46 -7.55
N GLN A 33 -35.54 14.22 -8.82
CA GLN A 33 -34.91 14.84 -9.99
C GLN A 33 -35.26 16.33 -10.03
N LEU A 34 -34.27 17.19 -10.31
CA LEU A 34 -34.50 18.52 -10.88
C LEU A 34 -33.49 18.81 -12.00
N SER A 35 -34.07 18.95 -13.19
CA SER A 35 -33.47 19.35 -14.46
C SER A 35 -32.98 20.79 -14.43
N TYR A 36 -31.76 21.06 -14.92
CA TYR A 36 -31.42 22.39 -15.46
C TYR A 36 -30.60 22.29 -16.75
N LYS A 37 -31.22 22.73 -17.86
CA LYS A 37 -30.60 22.98 -19.17
C LYS A 37 -30.11 24.43 -19.25
N GLY A 38 -28.84 24.59 -19.67
CA GLY A 38 -28.41 25.55 -20.71
C GLY A 38 -28.08 26.99 -20.32
N LYS A 39 -26.85 27.43 -20.65
CA LYS A 39 -26.60 28.46 -21.69
C LYS A 39 -25.10 28.59 -22.03
N PHE A 40 -24.87 28.78 -23.33
CA PHE A 40 -23.64 29.04 -24.06
C PHE A 40 -22.90 30.31 -23.59
N PHE A 41 -21.57 30.39 -23.80
CA PHE A 41 -20.92 31.54 -24.47
C PHE A 41 -19.54 31.17 -25.05
N GLN A 42 -19.28 31.72 -26.24
CA GLN A 42 -18.14 31.48 -27.14
C GLN A 42 -16.91 32.36 -26.83
N SER A 43 -15.77 31.84 -27.29
CA SER A 43 -14.46 32.43 -27.50
C SER A 43 -14.44 33.75 -28.30
N THR A 44 -13.54 34.67 -27.94
CA THR A 44 -13.07 35.76 -28.81
C THR A 44 -11.55 35.91 -28.77
N LYS A 45 -10.98 36.03 -29.99
CA LYS A 45 -9.58 36.17 -30.37
C LYS A 45 -9.00 37.57 -30.08
N ALA A 46 -7.65 37.61 -30.05
CA ALA A 46 -6.79 38.79 -30.06
C ALA A 46 -6.79 39.57 -31.40
N PRO A 47 -6.20 40.79 -31.44
CA PRO A 47 -5.72 41.40 -32.67
C PRO A 47 -4.20 41.69 -32.69
N GLU A 48 -3.61 41.50 -33.87
CA GLU A 48 -2.30 42.02 -34.32
C GLU A 48 -2.47 43.30 -35.15
N SER A 49 -1.47 44.19 -35.11
CA SER A 49 -0.99 45.15 -36.16
C SER A 49 -0.10 46.20 -35.46
N ALA A 50 0.97 46.79 -36.00
CA ALA A 50 1.51 46.89 -37.35
C ALA A 50 3.03 47.18 -37.27
N GLN A 51 3.75 46.84 -38.36
CA GLN A 51 5.13 47.25 -38.69
C GLN A 51 5.16 48.64 -39.33
N GLN A 52 6.31 49.33 -39.27
CA GLN A 52 6.99 50.07 -40.35
C GLN A 52 8.33 50.63 -39.79
N ASP A 53 9.48 50.19 -40.34
CA ASP A 53 10.34 50.89 -41.33
C ASP A 53 11.14 52.06 -40.72
N ALA A 54 12.40 52.37 -41.03
CA ALA A 54 13.52 51.81 -41.78
C ALA A 54 14.68 52.82 -41.58
N LYS A 55 15.95 52.40 -41.63
CA LYS A 55 17.04 53.01 -42.43
C LYS A 55 18.45 52.65 -41.92
N GLN A 56 19.23 52.19 -42.89
CA GLN A 56 20.66 51.95 -42.95
C GLN A 56 21.35 53.24 -43.44
N GLU A 57 22.57 53.52 -42.99
CA GLU A 57 23.60 54.16 -43.83
C GLU A 57 25.01 53.97 -43.24
N ASP A 58 26.00 54.05 -44.13
CA ASP A 58 27.29 53.34 -44.14
C ASP A 58 28.49 54.33 -44.08
N ARG A 59 29.66 53.83 -43.64
CA ARG A 59 31.06 54.29 -43.87
C ARG A 59 31.52 55.74 -43.57
N SER A 60 32.59 55.88 -42.77
CA SER A 60 33.99 56.01 -43.27
C SER A 60 35.01 56.44 -42.20
N THR A 61 36.26 56.07 -42.46
CA THR A 61 37.51 56.08 -41.68
C THR A 61 38.20 57.43 -41.48
N ILE A 62 38.84 57.65 -40.31
CA ILE A 62 40.08 58.45 -40.17
C ILE A 62 41.02 57.79 -39.12
N SER A 63 42.29 57.70 -39.50
CA SER A 63 43.45 57.15 -38.78
C SER A 63 44.21 58.25 -38.03
N VAL A 64 44.57 58.03 -36.75
CA VAL A 64 45.69 58.69 -36.06
C VAL A 64 46.33 57.71 -35.05
N LYS A 65 47.66 57.50 -35.14
CA LYS A 65 48.55 56.90 -34.12
C LYS A 65 49.41 58.02 -33.50
N PRO A 66 50.23 57.78 -32.47
CA PRO A 66 49.93 57.23 -31.13
C PRO A 66 50.46 58.19 -30.04
N THR A 67 49.98 58.09 -28.79
CA THR A 67 50.68 58.72 -27.65
C THR A 67 50.64 57.79 -26.45
N GLN A 68 51.82 57.34 -26.02
CA GLN A 68 52.03 56.54 -24.82
C GLN A 68 51.92 57.45 -23.59
N SER A 69 51.07 57.08 -22.61
CA SER A 69 51.29 57.45 -21.21
C SER A 69 50.61 56.46 -20.26
N GLN A 70 51.47 55.73 -19.55
CA GLN A 70 51.38 55.08 -18.22
C GLN A 70 50.18 54.19 -17.79
N PRO A 71 50.45 53.12 -17.01
CA PRO A 71 49.46 52.10 -16.68
C PRO A 71 48.59 52.56 -15.51
N SER A 72 47.29 52.69 -15.75
CA SER A 72 46.26 52.81 -14.71
C SER A 72 46.03 51.44 -14.07
N GLU A 73 45.98 51.44 -12.74
CA GLU A 73 45.71 50.33 -11.84
C GLU A 73 44.62 49.38 -12.36
N SER A 74 44.92 48.08 -12.36
CA SER A 74 43.98 47.03 -12.69
C SER A 74 42.86 46.97 -11.66
N SER A 75 41.65 47.33 -12.07
CA SER A 75 40.42 47.02 -11.36
C SER A 75 40.36 45.51 -11.06
N PRO A 76 39.88 45.07 -9.88
CA PRO A 76 39.69 43.65 -9.62
C PRO A 76 38.71 43.09 -10.64
N ARG A 77 39.07 41.97 -11.28
CA ARG A 77 38.13 41.21 -12.12
C ARG A 77 36.88 40.92 -11.27
N PRO A 78 35.65 41.08 -11.81
CA PRO A 78 34.47 40.64 -11.10
C PRO A 78 34.61 39.14 -10.85
N GLU A 79 34.60 38.74 -9.58
CA GLU A 79 34.45 37.34 -9.20
C GLU A 79 33.24 36.80 -9.94
N GLN A 80 33.49 35.87 -10.85
CA GLN A 80 32.42 35.09 -11.46
C GLN A 80 31.72 34.36 -10.31
N GLN A 81 30.59 34.89 -9.85
CA GLN A 81 29.67 34.13 -9.02
C GLN A 81 29.35 32.85 -9.77
N LYS A 82 29.93 31.72 -9.33
CA LYS A 82 29.53 30.40 -9.80
C LYS A 82 28.06 30.26 -9.48
N PHE A 83 27.22 30.36 -10.51
CA PHE A 83 25.82 29.95 -10.41
C PHE A 83 25.82 28.46 -10.09
N VAL A 84 25.46 28.13 -8.85
CA VAL A 84 25.24 26.76 -8.40
C VAL A 84 24.10 26.20 -9.25
N SER A 85 24.30 25.04 -9.90
CA SER A 85 23.24 24.44 -10.70
C SER A 85 22.07 23.98 -9.83
N ASP A 86 20.87 23.84 -10.39
CA ASP A 86 19.71 23.31 -9.64
C ASP A 86 20.00 21.92 -9.05
N GLU A 87 20.79 21.11 -9.74
CA GLU A 87 21.25 19.79 -9.28
C GLU A 87 22.20 19.88 -8.09
N GLU A 88 23.18 20.80 -8.13
CA GLU A 88 24.08 21.05 -7.01
C GLU A 88 23.32 21.59 -5.78
N LEU A 89 22.32 22.46 -6.00
CA LEU A 89 21.47 22.96 -4.94
C LEU A 89 20.62 21.84 -4.32
N GLU A 90 20.04 20.95 -5.14
CA GLU A 90 19.30 19.76 -4.68
C GLU A 90 20.20 18.83 -3.86
N TYR A 91 21.46 18.65 -4.28
CA TYR A 91 22.46 17.87 -3.55
C TYR A 91 22.74 18.45 -2.15
N PHE A 92 23.02 19.75 -2.06
CA PHE A 92 23.29 20.40 -0.77
C PHE A 92 22.06 20.43 0.16
N LYS A 93 20.85 20.58 -0.39
CA LYS A 93 19.61 20.42 0.39
C LYS A 93 19.51 19.00 0.95
N SER A 94 19.82 18.00 0.13
CA SER A 94 19.77 16.58 0.51
C SER A 94 20.76 16.24 1.62
N LEU A 95 21.92 16.90 1.71
CA LEU A 95 22.87 16.69 2.83
C LEU A 95 22.30 17.10 4.19
N ARG A 96 21.38 18.07 4.23
CA ARG A 96 20.82 18.61 5.50
C ARG A 96 20.00 17.58 6.27
N ILE A 97 19.51 16.52 5.62
CA ILE A 97 18.75 15.43 6.27
C ILE A 97 19.56 14.73 7.36
N TYR A 98 20.90 14.79 7.29
CA TYR A 98 21.81 14.17 8.23
C TYR A 98 22.27 15.10 9.35
N LYS A 99 21.91 16.38 9.31
CA LYS A 99 22.37 17.40 10.27
C LYS A 99 22.17 16.98 11.74
N GLU A 100 21.03 16.36 12.05
CA GLU A 100 20.66 15.94 13.41
C GLU A 100 21.17 14.55 13.80
N LYS A 101 21.74 13.76 12.88
CA LYS A 101 22.32 12.46 13.23
C LYS A 101 23.63 12.66 13.99
N THR A 102 23.88 11.86 15.01
CA THR A 102 25.16 11.79 15.71
C THR A 102 26.25 11.16 14.84
N ALA A 103 27.52 11.36 15.19
CA ALA A 103 28.64 10.73 14.47
C ALA A 103 28.54 9.19 14.47
N LEU A 104 28.15 8.59 15.60
CA LEU A 104 28.00 7.14 15.72
C LEU A 104 26.85 6.61 14.84
N GLU A 105 25.73 7.33 14.77
CA GLU A 105 24.62 6.97 13.88
C GLU A 105 25.03 7.06 12.42
N LEU A 106 25.82 8.06 12.03
CA LEU A 106 26.34 8.18 10.66
C LEU A 106 27.31 7.06 10.32
N VAL A 107 28.22 6.71 11.23
CA VAL A 107 29.14 5.57 11.03
C VAL A 107 28.37 4.26 10.91
N ASN A 108 27.39 3.99 11.80
CA ASN A 108 26.56 2.80 11.71
C ASN A 108 25.79 2.77 10.38
N LEU A 109 25.16 3.88 10.00
CA LEU A 109 24.41 3.97 8.74
C LEU A 109 25.31 3.76 7.52
N PHE A 110 26.52 4.33 7.50
CA PHE A 110 27.51 4.14 6.46
C PHE A 110 27.96 2.66 6.36
N MET A 111 28.28 2.03 7.49
CA MET A 111 28.72 0.64 7.54
C MET A 111 27.62 -0.33 7.09
N ILE A 112 26.37 -0.11 7.54
CA ILE A 112 25.23 -0.91 7.12
C ILE A 112 24.98 -0.75 5.62
N ASN A 113 24.98 0.48 5.10
CA ASN A 113 24.84 0.70 3.66
C ASN A 113 25.92 -0.05 2.89
N LYS A 114 27.19 0.06 3.29
CA LYS A 114 28.31 -0.66 2.66
C LYS A 114 28.10 -2.18 2.67
N LEU A 115 27.63 -2.74 3.78
CA LEU A 115 27.30 -4.17 3.91
C LEU A 115 26.23 -4.62 2.92
N LEU A 116 25.18 -3.81 2.74
CA LEU A 116 24.07 -4.11 1.83
C LEU A 116 24.45 -4.06 0.34
N HIS A 117 25.59 -3.44 -0.02
CA HIS A 117 26.10 -3.50 -1.40
C HIS A 117 26.83 -4.82 -1.71
N TYR A 118 27.13 -5.64 -0.69
CA TYR A 118 27.85 -6.89 -0.90
C TYR A 118 26.88 -8.04 -1.19
N SER A 119 26.77 -8.42 -2.47
CA SER A 119 25.81 -9.43 -2.95
C SER A 119 25.92 -10.77 -2.21
N VAL A 120 27.13 -11.21 -1.87
CA VAL A 120 27.35 -12.45 -1.12
C VAL A 120 26.73 -12.38 0.27
N PHE A 121 26.83 -11.23 0.96
CA PHE A 121 26.20 -11.07 2.27
C PHE A 121 24.67 -11.11 2.15
N VAL A 122 24.12 -10.32 1.23
CA VAL A 122 22.67 -10.18 1.04
C VAL A 122 22.01 -11.49 0.62
N ASN A 123 22.62 -12.21 -0.32
CA ASN A 123 22.09 -13.48 -0.81
C ASN A 123 22.19 -14.61 0.21
N ASN A 124 23.03 -14.46 1.25
CA ASN A 124 23.22 -15.47 2.30
C ASN A 124 22.74 -14.99 3.68
N ALA A 125 22.00 -13.89 3.79
CA ALA A 125 21.66 -13.26 5.06
C ALA A 125 20.94 -14.21 6.04
N ASP A 126 19.98 -15.01 5.57
CA ASP A 126 19.30 -16.02 6.39
C ASP A 126 20.28 -17.08 6.94
N ARG A 127 21.15 -17.61 6.07
CA ARG A 127 22.15 -18.60 6.47
C ARG A 127 23.16 -18.01 7.46
N LEU A 128 23.59 -16.77 7.24
CA LEU A 128 24.52 -16.07 8.14
C LEU A 128 23.88 -15.81 9.50
N TYR A 129 22.61 -15.42 9.55
CA TYR A 129 21.85 -15.29 10.79
C TYR A 129 21.81 -16.62 11.56
N LYS A 130 21.43 -17.71 10.88
CA LYS A 130 21.39 -19.06 11.49
C LYS A 130 22.74 -19.52 12.02
N ILE A 131 23.83 -19.27 11.27
CA ILE A 131 25.20 -19.57 11.72
C ILE A 131 25.55 -18.70 12.94
N SER A 132 25.26 -17.40 12.91
CA SER A 132 25.53 -16.50 14.05
C SER A 132 24.81 -16.96 15.31
N CYS A 133 23.53 -17.35 15.21
CA CYS A 133 22.79 -17.89 16.35
C CYS A 133 23.40 -19.19 16.89
N LYS A 134 23.93 -20.07 16.00
CA LYS A 134 24.61 -21.30 16.42
C LYS A 134 25.97 -21.04 17.09
N VAL A 135 26.72 -20.04 16.64
CA VAL A 135 28.08 -19.76 17.13
C VAL A 135 28.07 -18.84 18.37
N LEU A 136 27.31 -17.74 18.32
CA LEU A 136 27.28 -16.72 19.37
C LEU A 136 26.10 -16.89 20.34
N GLY A 137 25.10 -17.70 19.97
CA GLY A 137 23.82 -17.78 20.67
C GLY A 137 22.82 -16.70 20.23
N HIS A 138 21.53 -17.04 20.32
CA HIS A 138 20.43 -16.15 19.92
C HIS A 138 20.49 -14.77 20.58
N ARG A 139 20.71 -14.72 21.90
CA ARG A 139 20.73 -13.47 22.67
C ARG A 139 21.79 -12.49 22.19
N ILE A 140 23.01 -12.96 21.92
CA ILE A 140 24.10 -12.09 21.47
C ILE A 140 23.85 -11.64 20.03
N THR A 141 23.47 -12.56 19.15
CA THR A 141 23.12 -12.23 17.76
C THR A 141 22.01 -11.17 17.69
N GLU A 142 20.94 -11.32 18.46
CA GLU A 142 19.85 -10.35 18.49
C GLU A 142 20.28 -8.98 19.04
N ILE A 143 21.14 -8.93 20.06
CA ILE A 143 21.69 -7.67 20.56
C ILE A 143 22.51 -6.96 19.48
N ILE A 144 23.34 -7.70 18.74
CA ILE A 144 24.14 -7.14 17.62
C ILE A 144 23.20 -6.57 16.56
N ILE A 145 22.21 -7.35 16.12
CA ILE A 145 21.28 -6.93 15.06
C ILE A 145 20.46 -5.72 15.51
N LYS A 146 19.91 -5.75 16.73
CA LYS A 146 19.13 -4.64 17.31
C LYS A 146 19.95 -3.35 17.33
N ASN A 147 21.22 -3.41 17.71
CA ASN A 147 22.07 -2.22 17.85
C ASN A 147 22.76 -1.77 16.56
N THR A 148 22.63 -2.52 15.45
CA THR A 148 23.23 -2.20 14.15
C THR A 148 22.15 -1.95 13.09
N MET A 149 21.72 -2.99 12.36
CA MET A 149 20.67 -2.90 11.32
C MET A 149 19.32 -2.46 11.88
N GLY A 150 18.96 -2.92 13.09
CA GLY A 150 17.72 -2.54 13.76
C GLY A 150 17.60 -1.02 13.91
N ARG A 151 18.65 -0.35 14.39
CA ARG A 151 18.67 1.12 14.54
C ARG A 151 18.53 1.89 13.22
N VAL A 152 18.83 1.26 12.08
CA VAL A 152 18.74 1.91 10.76
C VAL A 152 17.35 1.73 10.16
N PHE A 153 16.79 0.52 10.24
CA PHE A 153 15.60 0.14 9.48
C PHE A 153 14.34 -0.01 10.33
N THR A 154 14.43 0.05 11.66
CA THR A 154 13.29 -0.15 12.57
C THR A 154 13.09 0.99 13.55
N GLY A 155 11.83 1.16 13.98
CA GLY A 155 11.43 2.19 14.92
C GLY A 155 11.49 1.75 16.39
N GLY A 156 12.04 0.56 16.66
CA GLY A 156 12.19 0.01 18.01
C GLY A 156 11.54 -1.35 18.20
N SER A 157 11.52 -1.80 19.45
CA SER A 157 11.06 -3.14 19.81
C SER A 157 9.63 -3.23 20.33
N ASN A 158 8.99 -2.09 20.63
CA ASN A 158 7.67 -2.03 21.25
C ASN A 158 6.94 -0.74 20.84
N ILE A 159 5.66 -0.65 21.23
CA ILE A 159 4.78 0.48 20.88
C ILE A 159 5.33 1.81 21.43
N GLU A 160 5.90 1.84 22.63
CA GLU A 160 6.39 3.09 23.23
C GLU A 160 7.57 3.67 22.45
N GLU A 161 8.53 2.83 22.07
CA GLU A 161 9.69 3.21 21.26
C GLU A 161 9.26 3.75 19.89
N ILE A 162 8.36 3.05 19.18
CA ILE A 162 7.89 3.48 17.86
C ILE A 162 7.10 4.79 17.94
N MET A 163 6.31 5.02 18.99
CA MET A 163 5.58 6.28 19.15
C MET A 163 6.50 7.45 19.48
N SER A 164 7.56 7.21 20.28
CA SER A 164 8.60 8.21 20.50
C SER A 164 9.32 8.56 19.19
N PHE A 165 9.58 7.56 18.36
CA PHE A 165 10.17 7.75 17.04
C PHE A 165 9.23 8.50 16.09
N ALA A 166 7.95 8.15 16.07
CA ALA A 166 6.93 8.79 15.25
C ALA A 166 6.84 10.29 15.54
N LYS A 167 6.77 10.68 16.82
CA LYS A 167 6.75 12.10 17.24
C LYS A 167 7.94 12.91 16.70
N LYS A 168 9.13 12.31 16.59
CA LYS A 168 10.31 12.98 16.01
C LYS A 168 10.11 13.27 14.53
N LEU A 169 9.57 12.32 13.76
CA LEU A 169 9.29 12.53 12.33
C LEU A 169 8.13 13.51 12.11
N GLU A 170 7.13 13.49 12.98
CA GLU A 170 6.01 14.43 12.91
C GLU A 170 6.42 15.88 13.13
N SER A 171 7.43 16.14 13.97
CA SER A 171 8.01 17.48 14.11
C SER A 171 8.56 18.06 12.80
N ARG A 172 8.74 17.20 11.79
CA ARG A 172 9.15 17.52 10.42
C ARG A 172 8.04 17.33 9.40
N ASN A 173 6.78 17.27 9.85
CA ASN A 173 5.59 17.04 9.03
C ASN A 173 5.61 15.71 8.24
N VAL A 174 6.30 14.69 8.75
CA VAL A 174 6.34 13.34 8.19
C VAL A 174 5.54 12.39 9.10
N PRO A 175 4.23 12.18 8.86
CA PRO A 175 3.48 11.14 9.54
C PRO A 175 4.01 9.74 9.20
N VAL A 176 3.61 8.74 10.00
CA VAL A 176 4.14 7.38 9.89
C VAL A 176 3.06 6.35 9.57
N ILE A 177 3.48 5.28 8.89
CA ILE A 177 2.76 4.01 8.80
C ILE A 177 3.47 3.07 9.77
N VAL A 178 2.81 2.72 10.87
CA VAL A 178 3.36 1.85 11.91
C VAL A 178 3.13 0.39 11.52
N ASP A 179 4.21 -0.37 11.32
CA ASP A 179 4.16 -1.77 10.91
C ASP A 179 4.64 -2.69 12.02
N TYR A 180 3.73 -3.42 12.65
CA TYR A 180 4.12 -4.51 13.55
C TYR A 180 4.54 -5.70 12.69
N CYS A 181 5.83 -6.05 12.72
CA CYS A 181 6.47 -7.03 11.82
C CYS A 181 5.99 -8.49 11.94
N CYS A 182 4.87 -8.74 12.62
CA CYS A 182 4.32 -10.07 12.75
C CYS A 182 3.87 -10.62 11.39
N GLU A 183 4.39 -11.80 11.05
CA GLU A 183 4.00 -12.62 9.90
C GLU A 183 4.07 -14.09 10.28
N ALA A 184 3.55 -14.96 9.42
CA ALA A 184 3.62 -16.40 9.63
C ALA A 184 5.07 -16.91 9.58
N LEU A 185 5.66 -17.15 10.75
CA LEU A 185 6.83 -18.03 10.88
C LEU A 185 6.34 -19.44 11.21
N GLU A 186 7.01 -20.47 10.67
CA GLU A 186 6.64 -21.87 10.89
C GLU A 186 6.52 -22.21 12.39
N GLU A 187 7.41 -21.65 13.20
CA GLU A 187 7.44 -21.81 14.66
C GLU A 187 6.31 -21.08 15.41
N ASP A 188 5.68 -20.08 14.77
CA ASP A 188 4.68 -19.19 15.36
C ASP A 188 3.24 -19.48 14.90
N GLN A 189 3.00 -20.59 14.21
CA GLN A 189 1.68 -21.00 13.68
C GLN A 189 0.73 -21.58 14.75
N ASN A 190 0.53 -20.88 15.87
CA ASN A 190 -0.38 -21.29 16.93
C ASN A 190 -1.33 -20.16 17.40
N GLU A 191 -2.48 -20.55 17.96
CA GLU A 191 -3.55 -19.61 18.36
C GLU A 191 -3.09 -18.62 19.46
N PHE A 192 -2.19 -19.03 20.36
CA PHE A 192 -1.68 -18.16 21.41
C PHE A 192 -0.84 -17.02 20.85
N PHE A 193 0.04 -17.32 19.88
CA PHE A 193 0.83 -16.31 19.18
C PHE A 193 -0.09 -15.33 18.43
N MET A 194 -1.06 -15.84 17.67
CA MET A 194 -2.00 -15.01 16.91
C MET A 194 -2.85 -14.11 17.84
N ASP A 195 -3.26 -14.62 19.00
CA ASP A 195 -3.96 -13.85 20.05
C ASP A 195 -3.07 -12.80 20.73
N LYS A 196 -1.76 -13.04 20.86
CA LYS A 196 -0.79 -12.03 21.31
C LYS A 196 -0.63 -10.95 20.24
N SER A 197 -0.49 -11.36 18.98
CA SER A 197 -0.26 -10.46 17.84
C SER A 197 -1.44 -9.54 17.59
N VAL A 198 -2.68 -10.05 17.63
CA VAL A 198 -3.88 -9.20 17.46
C VAL A 198 -3.96 -8.11 18.54
N LYS A 199 -3.56 -8.39 19.79
CA LYS A 199 -3.55 -7.39 20.86
C LYS A 199 -2.54 -6.29 20.60
N VAL A 200 -1.42 -6.59 19.94
CA VAL A 200 -0.46 -5.57 19.53
C VAL A 200 -1.03 -4.71 18.40
N PHE A 201 -1.68 -5.32 17.40
CA PHE A 201 -2.37 -4.55 16.34
C PHE A 201 -3.48 -3.66 16.89
N GLU A 202 -4.35 -4.18 17.75
CA GLU A 202 -5.43 -3.43 18.40
C GLU A 202 -4.85 -2.24 19.20
N LYS A 203 -3.79 -2.45 20.00
CA LYS A 203 -3.11 -1.37 20.72
C LYS A 203 -2.51 -0.34 19.77
N THR A 204 -1.87 -0.79 18.69
CA THR A 204 -1.26 0.11 17.69
C THR A 204 -2.31 1.00 17.04
N VAL A 205 -3.48 0.42 16.70
CA VAL A 205 -4.63 1.15 16.17
C VAL A 205 -5.22 2.13 17.18
N ASN A 206 -5.30 1.75 18.46
CA ASN A 206 -5.80 2.62 19.53
C ASN A 206 -4.86 3.77 19.87
N VAL A 207 -3.55 3.56 19.76
CA VAL A 207 -2.59 4.64 20.01
C VAL A 207 -2.58 5.68 18.88
N GLY A 208 -3.05 5.31 17.69
CA GLY A 208 -3.28 6.24 16.57
C GLY A 208 -4.30 7.35 16.86
N ASP A 209 -5.18 7.16 17.85
CA ASP A 209 -6.27 8.08 18.22
C ASP A 209 -5.79 9.48 18.64
N ASN A 210 -4.60 9.58 19.26
CA ASN A 210 -4.06 10.87 19.70
C ASN A 210 -3.46 11.71 18.57
N ILE A 211 -3.36 11.18 17.34
CA ILE A 211 -2.54 11.78 16.29
C ILE A 211 -3.26 11.91 14.94
N ASN A 212 -4.40 11.25 14.67
CA ASN A 212 -5.26 11.39 13.46
C ASN A 212 -4.59 11.31 12.07
N ARG A 213 -3.26 11.29 11.98
CA ARG A 213 -2.47 11.31 10.76
C ARG A 213 -1.75 9.99 10.52
N HIS A 214 -1.60 9.15 11.54
CA HIS A 214 -0.91 7.87 11.43
C HIS A 214 -1.77 6.78 10.80
N LYS A 215 -1.09 5.87 10.13
CA LYS A 215 -1.68 4.67 9.53
C LYS A 215 -1.02 3.44 10.13
N VAL A 216 -1.68 2.29 10.09
CA VAL A 216 -1.15 1.03 10.63
C VAL A 216 -1.02 0.03 9.49
N SER A 217 0.09 -0.71 9.44
CA SER A 217 0.25 -1.86 8.54
C SER A 217 0.00 -3.16 9.29
N MET A 218 -0.55 -4.16 8.62
CA MET A 218 -0.71 -5.50 9.18
C MET A 218 -0.58 -6.59 8.10
N LYS A 219 -0.13 -7.78 8.50
CA LYS A 219 -0.09 -8.98 7.65
C LYS A 219 -1.10 -10.00 8.16
N ILE A 220 -1.83 -10.62 7.25
CA ILE A 220 -2.91 -11.55 7.59
C ILE A 220 -2.34 -12.88 8.08
N SER A 221 -1.21 -13.31 7.50
CA SER A 221 -0.55 -14.56 7.88
C SER A 221 -0.14 -14.63 9.36
N GLY A 222 0.04 -13.49 10.03
CA GLY A 222 0.29 -13.42 11.47
C GLY A 222 -0.93 -13.65 12.36
N LEU A 223 -2.14 -13.79 11.79
CA LEU A 223 -3.42 -13.86 12.52
C LEU A 223 -4.27 -15.09 12.18
N ILE A 224 -3.89 -15.86 11.16
CA ILE A 224 -4.58 -17.07 10.72
C ILE A 224 -3.57 -18.20 10.51
N ASN A 225 -4.02 -19.43 10.74
CA ASN A 225 -3.26 -20.60 10.35
C ASN A 225 -3.03 -20.64 8.82
N MET A 226 -1.77 -20.80 8.42
CA MET A 226 -1.35 -20.78 7.02
C MET A 226 -2.04 -21.84 6.15
N GLU A 227 -2.27 -23.05 6.67
CA GLU A 227 -2.93 -24.12 5.91
C GLU A 227 -4.41 -23.81 5.65
N VAL A 228 -5.10 -23.24 6.65
CA VAL A 228 -6.47 -22.76 6.47
C VAL A 228 -6.53 -21.64 5.43
N LEU A 229 -5.59 -20.70 5.48
CA LEU A 229 -5.52 -19.59 4.51
C LEU A 229 -5.28 -20.10 3.08
N LYS A 230 -4.38 -21.07 2.89
CA LYS A 230 -4.13 -21.71 1.59
C LYS A 230 -5.37 -22.45 1.07
N LYS A 231 -6.09 -23.18 1.93
CA LYS A 231 -7.33 -23.86 1.55
C LYS A 231 -8.40 -22.87 1.10
N ILE A 232 -8.61 -21.78 1.84
CA ILE A 232 -9.53 -20.71 1.46
C ILE A 232 -9.12 -20.10 0.11
N ASN A 233 -7.82 -19.95 -0.16
CA ASN A 233 -7.35 -19.46 -1.45
C ASN A 233 -7.77 -20.38 -2.59
N ILE A 234 -7.49 -21.69 -2.45
CA ILE A 234 -7.85 -22.72 -3.44
C ILE A 234 -9.37 -22.73 -3.67
N TYR A 235 -10.17 -22.75 -2.60
CA TYR A 235 -11.63 -22.77 -2.73
C TYR A 235 -12.19 -21.48 -3.33
N GLY A 236 -11.54 -20.34 -3.10
CA GLY A 236 -11.85 -19.08 -3.78
C GLY A 236 -11.63 -19.18 -5.29
N GLU A 237 -10.51 -19.77 -5.73
CA GLU A 237 -10.23 -20.01 -7.15
C GLU A 237 -11.22 -21.02 -7.78
N GLU A 238 -11.63 -22.05 -7.04
CA GLU A 238 -12.65 -22.99 -7.48
C GLU A 238 -14.04 -22.32 -7.64
N ILE A 239 -14.40 -21.39 -6.75
CA ILE A 239 -15.62 -20.58 -6.83
C ILE A 239 -15.57 -19.66 -8.07
N ASP A 240 -14.43 -19.04 -8.33
CA ASP A 240 -14.24 -18.20 -9.53
C ASP A 240 -14.37 -19.08 -10.80
N SER A 241 -13.78 -20.27 -10.81
CA SER A 241 -13.91 -21.23 -11.93
C SER A 241 -15.32 -21.79 -12.10
N LEU A 242 -16.05 -22.01 -11.00
CA LEU A 242 -17.45 -22.46 -11.04
C LEU A 242 -18.31 -21.51 -11.87
N TYR A 243 -18.16 -20.20 -11.65
CA TYR A 243 -18.89 -19.20 -12.43
C TYR A 243 -18.58 -19.30 -13.93
N GLU A 244 -17.31 -19.41 -14.29
CA GLU A 244 -16.87 -19.54 -15.69
C GLU A 244 -17.39 -20.83 -16.36
N GLN A 245 -17.49 -21.92 -15.60
CA GLN A 245 -18.07 -23.20 -16.07
C GLN A 245 -19.56 -23.09 -16.37
N ILE A 246 -20.28 -22.20 -15.65
CA ILE A 246 -21.71 -21.95 -15.86
C ILE A 246 -21.89 -20.98 -17.05
N ASP A 247 -21.16 -19.86 -17.08
CA ASP A 247 -21.19 -18.89 -18.18
C ASP A 247 -20.32 -19.32 -19.39
N LYS A 248 -20.62 -20.50 -19.95
CA LYS A 248 -19.86 -21.05 -21.10
C LYS A 248 -19.86 -20.13 -22.31
N THR A 249 -20.92 -19.36 -22.48
CA THR A 249 -21.09 -18.41 -23.59
C THR A 249 -20.38 -17.07 -23.36
N LYS A 250 -19.82 -16.85 -22.16
CA LYS A 250 -19.17 -15.58 -21.75
C LYS A 250 -20.08 -14.37 -21.94
N LYS A 251 -21.37 -14.52 -21.61
CA LYS A 251 -22.38 -13.44 -21.75
C LYS A 251 -22.28 -12.41 -20.62
N GLY A 252 -21.49 -12.69 -19.57
CA GLY A 252 -21.19 -11.77 -18.47
C GLY A 252 -22.16 -11.87 -17.28
N PHE A 253 -23.17 -12.73 -17.37
CA PHE A 253 -24.11 -13.06 -16.31
C PHE A 253 -24.51 -14.54 -16.39
N ILE A 254 -24.93 -15.13 -15.28
CA ILE A 254 -25.65 -16.41 -15.22
C ILE A 254 -27.05 -16.18 -14.64
N THR A 255 -28.00 -17.04 -14.95
CA THR A 255 -29.32 -17.01 -14.31
C THR A 255 -29.30 -17.77 -12.99
N GLY A 256 -30.25 -17.49 -12.11
CA GLY A 256 -30.48 -18.30 -10.92
C GLY A 256 -30.76 -19.78 -11.26
N GLN A 257 -31.44 -20.03 -12.38
CA GLN A 257 -31.73 -21.39 -12.84
C GLN A 257 -30.46 -22.12 -13.31
N GLU A 258 -29.60 -21.45 -14.06
CA GLU A 258 -28.29 -22.00 -14.49
C GLU A 258 -27.42 -22.35 -13.28
N LEU A 259 -27.42 -21.50 -12.24
CA LEU A 259 -26.73 -21.78 -10.97
C LEU A 259 -27.30 -23.03 -10.28
N HIS A 260 -28.63 -23.09 -10.12
CA HIS A 260 -29.29 -24.22 -9.48
C HIS A 260 -28.95 -25.54 -10.20
N GLN A 261 -29.15 -25.58 -11.52
CA GLN A 261 -28.87 -26.77 -12.34
C GLN A 261 -27.41 -27.18 -12.27
N ALA A 262 -26.47 -26.24 -12.29
CA ALA A 262 -25.05 -26.54 -12.21
C ALA A 262 -24.64 -27.14 -10.86
N LEU A 263 -25.23 -26.66 -9.76
CA LEU A 263 -24.99 -27.21 -8.42
C LEU A 263 -25.61 -28.62 -8.29
N VAL A 264 -26.85 -28.83 -8.75
CA VAL A 264 -27.47 -30.16 -8.76
C VAL A 264 -26.66 -31.13 -9.61
N ALA A 265 -26.18 -30.72 -10.79
CA ALA A 265 -25.35 -31.55 -11.67
C ALA A 265 -23.99 -31.94 -11.05
N LYS A 266 -23.49 -31.18 -10.08
CA LYS A 266 -22.30 -31.52 -9.27
C LYS A 266 -22.59 -32.48 -8.12
N GLY A 267 -23.84 -32.91 -7.96
CA GLY A 267 -24.29 -33.86 -6.93
C GLY A 267 -24.73 -33.20 -5.63
N TYR A 268 -24.99 -31.89 -5.61
CA TYR A 268 -25.49 -31.21 -4.41
C TYR A 268 -27.00 -31.41 -4.25
N HIS A 269 -27.42 -31.83 -3.06
CA HIS A 269 -28.83 -32.00 -2.70
C HIS A 269 -29.42 -30.66 -2.24
N ILE A 270 -29.83 -29.83 -3.19
CA ILE A 270 -30.45 -28.52 -2.97
C ILE A 270 -31.78 -28.40 -3.70
N GLU A 271 -32.70 -27.64 -3.13
CA GLU A 271 -33.97 -27.25 -3.74
C GLU A 271 -33.83 -25.86 -4.40
N GLU A 272 -34.76 -25.49 -5.29
CA GLU A 272 -34.79 -24.14 -5.87
C GLU A 272 -34.92 -23.04 -4.80
N SER A 273 -35.62 -23.33 -3.70
CA SER A 273 -35.76 -22.42 -2.55
C SER A 273 -34.42 -22.14 -1.85
N ASP A 274 -33.52 -23.12 -1.76
CA ASP A 274 -32.16 -22.92 -1.22
C ASP A 274 -31.35 -21.98 -2.13
N THR A 275 -31.51 -22.10 -3.46
CA THR A 275 -30.89 -21.20 -4.44
C THR A 275 -31.43 -19.77 -4.31
N GLN A 276 -32.75 -19.61 -4.19
CA GLN A 276 -33.38 -18.31 -3.98
C GLN A 276 -32.90 -17.65 -2.68
N GLU A 277 -32.80 -18.42 -1.59
CA GLU A 277 -32.29 -17.93 -0.31
C GLU A 277 -30.83 -17.47 -0.43
N PHE A 278 -29.99 -18.24 -1.12
CA PHE A 278 -28.59 -17.87 -1.37
C PHE A 278 -28.48 -16.58 -2.20
N ILE A 279 -29.24 -16.47 -3.29
CA ILE A 279 -29.27 -15.26 -4.13
C ILE A 279 -29.69 -14.04 -3.31
N LYS A 280 -30.74 -14.18 -2.49
CA LYS A 280 -31.25 -13.11 -1.65
C LYS A 280 -30.27 -12.69 -0.56
N THR A 281 -29.61 -13.65 0.08
CA THR A 281 -28.86 -13.44 1.33
C THR A 281 -27.38 -13.16 1.08
N VAL A 282 -26.76 -13.89 0.14
CA VAL A 282 -25.33 -13.76 -0.18
C VAL A 282 -25.14 -12.73 -1.28
N LEU A 283 -25.85 -12.88 -2.41
CA LEU A 283 -25.70 -11.98 -3.56
C LEU A 283 -26.47 -10.66 -3.38
N GLU A 284 -27.36 -10.57 -2.39
CA GLU A 284 -28.18 -9.39 -2.06
C GLU A 284 -29.03 -8.92 -3.26
N ILE A 285 -29.46 -9.86 -4.12
CA ILE A 285 -30.34 -9.58 -5.25
C ILE A 285 -31.79 -9.82 -4.82
N GLN A 286 -32.60 -8.75 -4.87
CA GLN A 286 -34.01 -8.77 -4.46
C GLN A 286 -34.89 -8.07 -5.50
N ASP A 287 -34.89 -8.59 -6.73
CA ASP A 287 -35.66 -8.03 -7.84
C ASP A 287 -37.08 -8.63 -7.97
N GLY A 288 -37.44 -9.58 -7.10
CA GLY A 288 -38.73 -10.27 -7.12
C GLY A 288 -38.94 -11.19 -8.32
N LYS A 289 -37.88 -11.46 -9.08
CA LYS A 289 -37.96 -12.29 -10.29
C LYS A 289 -37.84 -13.77 -9.98
N SER A 290 -38.26 -14.59 -10.96
CA SER A 290 -38.03 -16.03 -10.95
C SER A 290 -36.53 -16.35 -11.12
N LEU A 291 -36.09 -17.55 -10.74
CA LEU A 291 -34.70 -17.99 -10.96
C LEU A 291 -34.28 -17.91 -12.43
N GLN A 292 -35.21 -18.12 -13.37
CA GLN A 292 -34.98 -18.02 -14.80
C GLN A 292 -34.60 -16.59 -15.24
N ASP A 293 -35.17 -15.58 -14.57
CA ASP A 293 -35.06 -14.17 -14.95
C ASP A 293 -34.08 -13.38 -14.07
N THR A 294 -33.72 -13.89 -12.89
CA THR A 294 -32.71 -13.28 -12.02
C THR A 294 -31.32 -13.45 -12.62
N GLN A 295 -30.69 -12.34 -12.99
CA GLN A 295 -29.34 -12.32 -13.54
C GLN A 295 -28.29 -12.05 -12.47
N ILE A 296 -27.32 -12.95 -12.36
CA ILE A 296 -26.17 -12.87 -11.48
C ILE A 296 -24.96 -12.47 -12.32
N ARG A 297 -24.57 -11.19 -12.26
CA ARG A 297 -23.38 -10.68 -12.97
C ARG A 297 -22.09 -11.23 -12.34
N GLN A 298 -21.07 -11.44 -13.17
CA GLN A 298 -19.75 -11.94 -12.72
C GLN A 298 -19.13 -11.07 -11.63
N LEU A 299 -19.28 -9.75 -11.76
CA LEU A 299 -18.78 -8.80 -10.77
C LEU A 299 -19.45 -9.01 -9.40
N ILE A 300 -20.77 -9.14 -9.36
CA ILE A 300 -21.51 -9.38 -8.11
C ILE A 300 -21.14 -10.74 -7.51
N TRP A 301 -21.04 -11.79 -8.33
CA TRP A 301 -20.57 -13.10 -7.89
C TRP A 301 -19.20 -13.00 -7.21
N ARG A 302 -18.23 -12.39 -7.87
CA ARG A 302 -16.85 -12.28 -7.38
C ARG A 302 -16.75 -11.47 -6.08
N ILE A 303 -17.56 -10.42 -5.94
CA ILE A 303 -17.61 -9.58 -4.73
C ILE A 303 -18.24 -10.34 -3.56
N ARG A 304 -19.28 -11.13 -3.83
CA ARG A 304 -20.22 -11.59 -2.79
C ARG A 304 -20.11 -13.06 -2.45
N VAL A 305 -19.59 -13.92 -3.33
CA VAL A 305 -19.46 -15.35 -3.05
C VAL A 305 -18.08 -15.64 -2.49
N HIS A 306 -18.05 -16.21 -1.29
CA HIS A 306 -16.83 -16.44 -0.53
C HIS A 306 -16.81 -17.85 0.08
N PRO A 307 -15.63 -18.48 0.25
CA PRO A 307 -15.54 -19.75 0.97
C PRO A 307 -16.01 -19.67 2.42
N TYR A 308 -15.84 -18.53 3.10
CA TYR A 308 -16.26 -18.36 4.50
C TYR A 308 -16.58 -16.91 4.87
N TYR A 309 -17.82 -16.62 5.28
CA TYR A 309 -18.32 -15.25 5.45
C TYR A 309 -18.03 -14.68 6.84
N ILE A 310 -17.84 -13.35 6.92
CA ILE A 310 -17.77 -12.62 8.20
C ILE A 310 -19.14 -12.55 8.90
N GLN A 311 -20.23 -12.62 8.14
CA GLN A 311 -21.58 -12.74 8.66
C GLN A 311 -21.92 -14.21 8.90
N SER A 312 -22.03 -14.62 10.15
CA SER A 312 -22.18 -16.03 10.53
C SER A 312 -23.47 -16.66 9.98
N GLU A 313 -24.53 -15.88 9.78
CA GLU A 313 -25.78 -16.33 9.16
C GLU A 313 -25.57 -16.80 7.71
N LYS A 314 -24.68 -16.15 6.94
CA LYS A 314 -24.39 -16.54 5.56
C LYS A 314 -23.70 -17.91 5.48
N ASN A 315 -22.95 -18.28 6.52
CA ASN A 315 -22.30 -19.60 6.63
C ASN A 315 -23.28 -20.74 6.93
N GLN A 316 -24.54 -20.44 7.32
CA GLN A 316 -25.53 -21.47 7.65
C GLN A 316 -26.31 -22.00 6.45
N LEU A 317 -26.32 -21.25 5.34
CA LEU A 317 -27.01 -21.61 4.11
C LEU A 317 -26.44 -22.90 3.51
N LYS A 318 -27.30 -23.75 2.93
CA LYS A 318 -26.87 -25.03 2.34
C LYS A 318 -25.79 -24.84 1.27
N ILE A 319 -26.00 -23.89 0.34
CA ILE A 319 -25.04 -23.60 -0.73
C ILE A 319 -23.70 -23.12 -0.16
N SER A 320 -23.72 -22.21 0.82
CA SER A 320 -22.50 -21.74 1.49
C SER A 320 -21.71 -22.89 2.13
N LYS A 321 -22.39 -23.79 2.86
CA LYS A 321 -21.75 -24.98 3.47
C LYS A 321 -21.07 -25.87 2.43
N TYR A 322 -21.63 -25.99 1.23
CA TYR A 322 -21.00 -26.71 0.12
C TYR A 322 -19.77 -26.00 -0.44
N LEU A 323 -19.80 -24.67 -0.54
CA LEU A 323 -18.70 -23.88 -1.08
C LEU A 323 -17.52 -23.75 -0.09
N THR A 324 -17.78 -23.82 1.22
CA THR A 324 -16.74 -23.67 2.26
C THR A 324 -15.70 -24.78 2.22
N LYS A 325 -16.11 -26.05 2.12
CA LYS A 325 -15.24 -27.25 2.09
C LYS A 325 -14.21 -27.41 3.23
N LEU A 326 -14.28 -26.56 4.27
CA LEU A 326 -13.45 -26.66 5.48
C LEU A 326 -14.06 -27.68 6.45
N ASP A 327 -13.20 -28.40 7.18
CA ASP A 327 -13.65 -29.24 8.29
C ASP A 327 -13.97 -28.40 9.56
N GLN A 328 -14.51 -29.04 10.60
CA GLN A 328 -14.93 -28.35 11.82
C GLN A 328 -13.76 -27.68 12.58
N HIS A 329 -12.56 -28.28 12.54
CA HIS A 329 -11.38 -27.72 13.19
C HIS A 329 -10.86 -26.50 12.42
N GLU A 330 -10.91 -26.56 11.09
CA GLU A 330 -10.54 -25.46 10.20
C GLU A 330 -11.54 -24.30 10.27
N ILE A 331 -12.82 -24.60 10.35
CA ILE A 331 -13.87 -23.60 10.63
C ILE A 331 -13.58 -22.90 11.96
N SER A 332 -13.26 -23.63 13.03
CA SER A 332 -12.92 -23.00 14.32
C SER A 332 -11.73 -22.04 14.22
N LYS A 333 -10.69 -22.40 13.45
CA LYS A 333 -9.55 -21.52 13.18
C LYS A 333 -9.93 -20.30 12.36
N ALA A 334 -10.79 -20.46 11.34
CA ALA A 334 -11.31 -19.36 10.55
C ALA A 334 -12.13 -18.41 11.43
N GLU A 335 -13.02 -18.92 12.29
CA GLU A 335 -13.80 -18.13 13.25
C GLU A 335 -12.90 -17.37 14.22
N ASN A 336 -11.85 -18.00 14.75
CA ASN A 336 -10.87 -17.32 15.60
C ASN A 336 -10.16 -16.19 14.85
N PHE A 337 -9.76 -16.42 13.60
CA PHE A 337 -9.21 -15.37 12.74
C PHE A 337 -10.20 -14.22 12.52
N LEU A 338 -11.48 -14.51 12.24
CA LEU A 338 -12.50 -13.48 12.08
C LEU A 338 -12.65 -12.63 13.34
N ARG A 339 -12.71 -13.27 14.53
CA ARG A 339 -12.75 -12.54 15.82
C ARG A 339 -11.53 -11.63 15.99
N ARG A 340 -10.33 -12.08 15.58
CA ARG A 340 -9.12 -11.25 15.65
C ARG A 340 -9.20 -10.04 14.72
N MET A 341 -9.64 -10.25 13.49
CA MET A 341 -9.80 -9.19 12.50
C MET A 341 -10.83 -8.15 12.94
N GLU A 342 -11.96 -8.59 13.51
CA GLU A 342 -12.97 -7.69 14.04
C GLU A 342 -12.44 -6.81 15.18
N LEU A 343 -11.61 -7.34 16.10
CA LEU A 343 -10.98 -6.52 17.15
C LEU A 343 -10.16 -5.35 16.57
N VAL A 344 -9.38 -5.61 15.51
CA VAL A 344 -8.54 -4.59 14.88
C VAL A 344 -9.39 -3.59 14.10
N PHE A 345 -10.29 -4.07 13.24
CA PHE A 345 -11.07 -3.18 12.37
C PHE A 345 -12.18 -2.42 13.10
N ASP A 346 -12.78 -2.98 14.16
CA ASP A 346 -13.70 -2.21 15.02
C ASP A 346 -12.97 -1.10 15.78
N ALA A 347 -11.74 -1.35 16.24
CA ALA A 347 -10.91 -0.29 16.83
C ALA A 347 -10.54 0.76 15.76
N ALA A 348 -10.16 0.33 14.56
CA ALA A 348 -9.75 1.21 13.48
C ALA A 348 -10.89 2.12 13.01
N PHE A 349 -12.07 1.56 12.83
CA PHE A 349 -13.26 2.30 12.44
C PHE A 349 -13.65 3.34 13.50
N ARG A 350 -13.64 2.97 14.80
CA ARG A 350 -13.93 3.91 15.90
C ARG A 350 -12.95 5.09 15.94
N ASN A 351 -11.67 4.83 15.68
CA ASN A 351 -10.60 5.83 15.80
C ASN A 351 -10.27 6.51 14.46
N LYS A 352 -10.96 6.16 13.37
CA LYS A 352 -10.68 6.61 11.99
C LYS A 352 -9.23 6.34 11.55
N THR A 353 -8.63 5.29 12.10
CA THR A 353 -7.27 4.84 11.77
C THR A 353 -7.31 4.01 10.50
N ARG A 354 -6.45 4.33 9.54
CA ARG A 354 -6.32 3.54 8.31
C ARG A 354 -5.47 2.31 8.58
N VAL A 355 -5.97 1.14 8.18
CA VAL A 355 -5.28 -0.14 8.29
C VAL A 355 -4.92 -0.63 6.89
N LEU A 356 -3.63 -0.71 6.64
CA LEU A 356 -3.02 -1.13 5.40
C LEU A 356 -2.66 -2.59 5.51
N VAL A 357 -3.46 -3.43 4.87
CA VAL A 357 -3.17 -4.85 4.85
C VAL A 357 -2.12 -5.09 3.77
N ASP A 358 -0.96 -5.56 4.22
CA ASP A 358 0.15 -5.88 3.33
C ASP A 358 -0.21 -7.06 2.46
N ALA A 359 0.23 -6.97 1.20
CA ALA A 359 0.20 -8.10 0.29
C ALA A 359 1.38 -9.02 0.58
N GLU A 360 1.11 -10.32 0.56
CA GLU A 360 2.02 -11.40 0.89
C GLU A 360 2.29 -12.24 -0.38
N GLN A 361 2.58 -13.53 -0.26
CA GLN A 361 2.85 -14.39 -1.41
C GLN A 361 1.61 -14.63 -2.27
N SER A 362 1.82 -14.83 -3.57
CA SER A 362 0.76 -14.96 -4.58
C SER A 362 -0.21 -16.10 -4.29
N PHE A 363 0.26 -17.21 -3.71
CA PHE A 363 -0.51 -18.42 -3.43
C PHE A 363 -1.52 -18.29 -2.26
N ILE A 364 -1.49 -17.18 -1.50
CA ILE A 364 -2.48 -16.85 -0.46
C ILE A 364 -3.19 -15.52 -0.71
N GLN A 365 -2.74 -14.75 -1.71
CA GLN A 365 -3.17 -13.37 -1.86
C GLN A 365 -4.66 -13.25 -2.21
N ARG A 366 -5.25 -14.22 -2.93
CA ARG A 366 -6.68 -14.20 -3.28
C ARG A 366 -7.55 -14.41 -2.05
N ALA A 367 -7.12 -15.22 -1.08
CA ALA A 367 -7.82 -15.37 0.20
C ALA A 367 -7.72 -14.12 1.07
N ILE A 368 -6.54 -13.50 1.12
CA ILE A 368 -6.35 -12.21 1.83
C ILE A 368 -7.31 -11.17 1.25
N ASP A 369 -7.22 -10.92 -0.05
CA ASP A 369 -8.02 -9.90 -0.75
C ASP A 369 -9.52 -10.10 -0.47
N SER A 370 -10.01 -11.33 -0.48
CA SER A 370 -11.44 -11.59 -0.36
C SER A 370 -12.01 -11.49 1.05
N PHE A 371 -11.17 -11.67 2.07
CA PHE A 371 -11.53 -11.22 3.41
C PHE A 371 -11.56 -9.69 3.51
N LEU A 372 -10.59 -9.01 2.90
CA LEU A 372 -10.58 -7.54 2.89
C LEU A 372 -11.79 -6.97 2.19
N GLU A 373 -12.24 -7.55 1.08
CA GLU A 373 -13.45 -7.14 0.37
C GLU A 373 -14.68 -7.12 1.29
N GLN A 374 -14.86 -8.16 2.12
CA GLN A 374 -15.95 -8.22 3.10
C GLN A 374 -15.83 -7.11 4.17
N TYR A 375 -14.61 -6.82 4.62
CA TYR A 375 -14.38 -5.76 5.60
C TYR A 375 -14.45 -4.34 5.00
N GLN A 376 -14.09 -4.17 3.74
CA GLN A 376 -14.27 -2.92 3.01
C GLN A 376 -15.75 -2.59 2.85
N ILE A 377 -16.58 -3.58 2.49
CA ILE A 377 -18.05 -3.42 2.46
C ILE A 377 -18.58 -2.96 3.83
N LYS A 378 -18.04 -3.49 4.93
CA LYS A 378 -18.47 -3.16 6.29
C LYS A 378 -17.99 -1.78 6.77
N TYR A 379 -16.76 -1.37 6.44
CA TYR A 379 -16.10 -0.22 7.10
C TYR A 379 -15.71 0.95 6.17
N ASN A 380 -15.58 0.76 4.85
CA ASN A 380 -15.21 1.84 3.92
C ASN A 380 -16.48 2.58 3.47
N VAL A 381 -17.03 3.43 4.35
CA VAL A 381 -18.27 4.18 4.06
C VAL A 381 -17.95 5.58 3.54
N GLU A 382 -17.41 6.46 4.39
CA GLU A 382 -17.07 7.85 4.01
C GLU A 382 -15.62 8.00 3.52
N ALA A 383 -14.73 7.17 4.08
CA ALA A 383 -13.32 7.12 3.77
C ALA A 383 -12.82 5.68 3.96
N PRO A 384 -11.71 5.28 3.31
CA PRO A 384 -11.18 3.95 3.49
C PRO A 384 -10.63 3.78 4.90
N ILE A 385 -11.11 2.76 5.61
CA ILE A 385 -10.51 2.23 6.84
C ILE A 385 -9.61 1.05 6.49
N VAL A 386 -10.06 0.21 5.55
CA VAL A 386 -9.35 -1.00 5.10
C VAL A 386 -8.74 -0.75 3.74
N TYR A 387 -7.41 -0.89 3.65
CA TYR A 387 -6.67 -0.73 2.41
C TYR A 387 -6.19 -2.08 1.89
N THR A 388 -6.24 -2.21 0.57
CA THR A 388 -5.65 -3.31 -0.18
C THR A 388 -4.28 -2.88 -0.71
N THR A 389 -3.28 -3.75 -0.56
CA THR A 389 -1.96 -3.53 -1.16
C THR A 389 -1.84 -4.26 -2.50
N PHE A 390 -1.45 -3.57 -3.56
CA PHE A 390 -1.16 -4.18 -4.86
C PHE A 390 0.34 -4.24 -5.12
N GLN A 391 0.80 -5.45 -5.44
CA GLN A 391 2.16 -5.71 -5.86
C GLN A 391 2.21 -5.68 -7.40
N ASN A 392 3.05 -4.82 -7.96
CA ASN A 392 3.10 -4.52 -9.39
C ASN A 392 4.20 -5.27 -10.15
N TYR A 393 5.04 -6.04 -9.45
CA TYR A 393 5.86 -7.07 -10.09
C TYR A 393 5.02 -8.27 -10.57
N LEU A 394 3.75 -8.42 -10.17
CA LEU A 394 2.90 -9.52 -10.63
C LEU A 394 2.24 -9.19 -11.96
N LYS A 395 2.24 -10.14 -12.91
CA LYS A 395 1.54 -10.01 -14.20
C LYS A 395 0.03 -9.81 -14.04
N SER A 396 -0.55 -10.25 -12.92
CA SER A 396 -1.99 -10.11 -12.60
C SER A 396 -2.40 -8.72 -12.07
N SER A 397 -1.44 -7.83 -11.76
CA SER A 397 -1.68 -6.59 -11.03
C SER A 397 -2.73 -5.68 -11.69
N SER A 398 -2.62 -5.42 -13.00
CA SER A 398 -3.58 -4.56 -13.71
C SER A 398 -5.01 -5.09 -13.65
N LYS A 399 -5.21 -6.41 -13.79
CA LYS A 399 -6.55 -7.03 -13.71
C LYS A 399 -7.14 -6.90 -12.30
N ARG A 400 -6.31 -7.07 -11.27
CA ARG A 400 -6.73 -6.92 -9.86
C ARG A 400 -7.12 -5.48 -9.53
N ILE A 401 -6.35 -4.51 -10.02
CA ILE A 401 -6.65 -3.08 -9.83
C ILE A 401 -7.92 -2.66 -10.58
N ALA A 402 -8.10 -3.12 -11.81
CA ALA A 402 -9.33 -2.87 -12.57
C ALA A 402 -10.56 -3.44 -11.86
N TYR A 403 -10.44 -4.64 -11.27
CA TYR A 403 -11.48 -5.24 -10.44
C TYR A 403 -11.77 -4.39 -9.19
N GLU A 404 -10.74 -3.92 -8.47
CA GLU A 404 -10.94 -3.08 -7.27
C GLU A 404 -11.76 -1.83 -7.59
N ILE A 405 -11.42 -1.13 -8.67
CA ILE A 405 -12.16 0.05 -9.13
C ILE A 405 -13.59 -0.30 -9.53
N ALA A 406 -13.79 -1.39 -10.27
CA ALA A 406 -15.12 -1.82 -10.68
C ALA A 406 -15.99 -2.17 -9.47
N LYS A 407 -15.45 -2.91 -8.49
CA LYS A 407 -16.11 -3.24 -7.22
C LYS A 407 -16.49 -1.99 -6.45
N CYS A 408 -15.56 -1.06 -6.25
CA CYS A 408 -15.82 0.15 -5.47
C CYS A 408 -16.87 1.06 -6.14
N LYS A 409 -16.88 1.14 -7.47
CA LYS A 409 -17.94 1.83 -8.23
C LYS A 409 -19.30 1.12 -8.08
N GLU A 410 -19.33 -0.20 -8.21
CA GLU A 410 -20.53 -1.03 -8.08
C GLU A 410 -21.17 -0.91 -6.70
N LEU A 411 -20.36 -0.89 -5.64
CA LEU A 411 -20.81 -0.81 -4.26
C LEU A 411 -20.96 0.64 -3.74
N ASN A 412 -20.55 1.63 -4.53
CA ASN A 412 -20.49 3.04 -4.14
C ASN A 412 -19.71 3.27 -2.82
N ILE A 413 -18.51 2.67 -2.73
CA ILE A 413 -17.60 2.81 -1.58
C ILE A 413 -16.24 3.36 -2.03
N PRO A 414 -15.56 4.17 -1.20
CA PRO A 414 -14.19 4.59 -1.49
C PRO A 414 -13.21 3.42 -1.40
N PHE A 415 -12.24 3.38 -2.30
CA PHE A 415 -11.11 2.45 -2.22
C PHE A 415 -9.99 3.03 -1.36
N GLY A 416 -9.31 2.16 -0.62
CA GLY A 416 -8.01 2.44 -0.01
C GLY A 416 -6.99 1.55 -0.69
N VAL A 417 -6.04 2.13 -1.43
CA VAL A 417 -5.06 1.36 -2.20
C VAL A 417 -3.64 1.76 -1.82
N LYS A 418 -2.80 0.77 -1.50
CA LYS A 418 -1.35 0.92 -1.38
C LYS A 418 -0.67 0.26 -2.58
N MET A 419 0.06 1.05 -3.34
CA MET A 419 0.82 0.58 -4.50
C MET A 419 2.27 0.34 -4.14
N VAL A 420 2.77 -0.86 -4.40
CA VAL A 420 4.19 -1.21 -4.21
C VAL A 420 4.70 -2.02 -5.40
N ARG A 421 6.02 -2.13 -5.52
CA ARG A 421 6.64 -3.09 -6.45
C ARG A 421 6.29 -4.53 -6.05
N GLY A 422 6.68 -4.92 -4.84
CA GLY A 422 6.55 -6.30 -4.32
C GLY A 422 7.84 -6.72 -3.61
N ALA A 423 7.73 -7.60 -2.62
CA ALA A 423 8.86 -7.99 -1.75
C ALA A 423 9.25 -9.47 -1.85
N TYR A 424 8.50 -10.27 -2.62
CA TYR A 424 8.64 -11.74 -2.67
C TYR A 424 9.21 -12.25 -4.00
N ILE A 425 9.81 -11.38 -4.83
CA ILE A 425 10.34 -11.69 -6.17
C ILE A 425 11.17 -13.00 -6.22
N ASN A 426 12.12 -13.14 -5.28
CA ASN A 426 13.01 -14.31 -5.22
C ASN A 426 12.25 -15.59 -4.86
N GLU A 427 11.31 -15.48 -3.93
CA GLU A 427 10.51 -16.62 -3.45
C GLU A 427 9.52 -17.08 -4.53
N GLU A 428 8.81 -16.16 -5.18
CA GLU A 428 7.90 -16.48 -6.30
C GLU A 428 8.64 -17.20 -7.44
N THR A 429 9.82 -16.69 -7.82
CA THR A 429 10.64 -17.29 -8.88
C THR A 429 11.09 -18.70 -8.51
N ARG A 430 11.51 -18.91 -7.25
CA ARG A 430 11.89 -20.23 -6.74
C ARG A 430 10.70 -21.19 -6.78
N ILE A 431 9.55 -20.79 -6.24
CA ILE A 431 8.33 -21.61 -6.19
C ILE A 431 7.86 -21.98 -7.60
N ALA A 432 7.86 -21.03 -8.53
CA ALA A 432 7.46 -21.28 -9.91
C ALA A 432 8.38 -22.33 -10.59
N LYS A 433 9.69 -22.21 -10.37
CA LYS A 433 10.68 -23.17 -10.87
C LYS A 433 10.50 -24.57 -10.26
N GLU A 434 10.32 -24.65 -8.94
CA GLU A 434 10.12 -25.92 -8.22
C GLU A 434 8.84 -26.64 -8.68
N LYS A 435 7.77 -25.88 -8.99
CA LYS A 435 6.49 -26.41 -9.47
C LYS A 435 6.42 -26.61 -10.99
N GLY A 436 7.40 -26.12 -11.74
CA GLY A 436 7.37 -26.17 -13.21
C GLY A 436 6.22 -25.35 -13.84
N ILE A 437 5.79 -24.27 -13.18
CA ILE A 437 4.72 -23.37 -13.65
C ILE A 437 5.29 -22.05 -14.18
N GLU A 438 4.46 -21.29 -14.90
CA GLU A 438 4.86 -19.94 -15.33
C GLU A 438 5.18 -19.06 -14.13
N ASN A 439 6.28 -18.29 -14.22
CA ASN A 439 6.64 -17.33 -13.19
C ASN A 439 5.59 -16.19 -13.17
N PRO A 440 4.90 -15.95 -12.02
CA PRO A 440 3.83 -14.95 -11.95
C PRO A 440 4.34 -13.51 -12.04
N ILE A 441 5.66 -13.29 -12.01
CA ILE A 441 6.28 -11.98 -12.03
C ILE A 441 6.52 -11.45 -13.44
N CYS A 442 6.58 -10.12 -13.61
CA CYS A 442 6.94 -9.45 -14.85
C CYS A 442 8.38 -9.80 -15.29
N ASP A 443 8.62 -9.73 -16.60
CA ASP A 443 9.90 -10.07 -17.20
C ASP A 443 10.93 -8.94 -16.98
N GLY A 444 11.48 -8.87 -15.77
CA GLY A 444 12.50 -7.91 -15.38
C GLY A 444 11.98 -6.62 -14.74
N LEU A 445 12.93 -5.77 -14.32
CA LEU A 445 12.64 -4.53 -13.60
C LEU A 445 11.98 -3.46 -14.48
N ASP A 446 12.33 -3.41 -15.77
CA ASP A 446 11.76 -2.43 -16.70
C ASP A 446 10.27 -2.70 -16.91
N LYS A 447 9.89 -3.96 -17.16
CA LYS A 447 8.47 -4.36 -17.28
C LYS A 447 7.70 -4.18 -15.98
N THR A 448 8.34 -4.42 -14.85
CA THR A 448 7.76 -4.11 -13.54
C THR A 448 7.54 -2.60 -13.36
N THR A 449 8.45 -1.76 -13.84
CA THR A 449 8.34 -0.30 -13.75
C THR A 449 7.26 0.23 -14.68
N GLU A 450 7.16 -0.28 -15.91
CA GLU A 450 6.06 0.00 -16.84
C GLU A 450 4.70 -0.36 -16.21
N MET A 451 4.60 -1.53 -15.55
CA MET A 451 3.40 -1.97 -14.83
C MET A 451 3.02 -1.01 -13.70
N ILE A 452 3.99 -0.62 -12.85
CA ILE A 452 3.79 0.35 -11.76
C ILE A 452 3.25 1.67 -12.31
N GLU A 453 3.92 2.25 -13.30
CA GLU A 453 3.56 3.57 -13.83
C GLU A 453 2.20 3.55 -14.53
N SER A 454 1.89 2.49 -15.28
CA SER A 454 0.59 2.32 -15.94
C SER A 454 -0.54 2.21 -14.92
N ASN A 455 -0.38 1.34 -13.91
CA ASN A 455 -1.41 1.12 -12.90
C ASN A 455 -1.62 2.34 -11.99
N LEU A 456 -0.55 3.08 -11.66
CA LEU A 456 -0.65 4.33 -10.90
C LEU A 456 -1.45 5.40 -11.67
N LYS A 457 -1.18 5.57 -12.97
CA LYS A 457 -1.95 6.47 -13.83
C LYS A 457 -3.42 6.06 -13.90
N PHE A 458 -3.70 4.76 -14.07
CA PHE A 458 -5.06 4.24 -14.09
C PHE A 458 -5.81 4.51 -12.78
N LEU A 459 -5.17 4.36 -11.63
CA LEU A 459 -5.76 4.69 -10.33
C LEU A 459 -6.04 6.18 -10.18
N VAL A 460 -5.10 7.04 -10.59
CA VAL A 460 -5.29 8.50 -10.59
C VAL A 460 -6.47 8.91 -11.49
N ASP A 461 -6.59 8.31 -12.67
CA ASP A 461 -7.71 8.55 -13.60
C ASP A 461 -9.07 8.08 -13.06
N ASN A 462 -9.07 7.16 -12.08
CA ASN A 462 -10.27 6.58 -11.50
C ASN A 462 -10.44 6.91 -10.00
N LEU A 463 -9.80 7.97 -9.50
CA LEU A 463 -9.98 8.44 -8.13
C LEU A 463 -11.46 8.77 -7.87
N LEU A 464 -12.11 7.96 -7.01
CA LEU A 464 -13.48 8.19 -6.56
C LEU A 464 -13.48 9.19 -5.40
N PRO A 465 -14.58 9.92 -5.15
CA PRO A 465 -14.71 10.76 -3.96
C PRO A 465 -14.42 9.95 -2.68
N GLY A 466 -13.52 10.47 -1.84
CA GLY A 466 -13.11 9.83 -0.59
C GLY A 466 -12.10 8.69 -0.73
N SER A 467 -11.77 8.25 -1.95
CA SER A 467 -10.74 7.22 -2.15
C SER A 467 -9.34 7.74 -1.82
N GLU A 468 -8.48 6.84 -1.35
CA GLU A 468 -7.09 7.16 -1.02
C GLU A 468 -6.12 6.20 -1.74
N LEU A 469 -5.09 6.77 -2.38
CA LEU A 469 -3.98 6.11 -3.03
C LEU A 469 -2.68 6.43 -2.28
N LEU A 470 -2.01 5.40 -1.78
CA LEU A 470 -0.66 5.48 -1.23
C LEU A 470 0.35 4.90 -2.22
N ILE A 471 1.28 5.73 -2.70
CA ILE A 471 2.36 5.38 -3.62
C ILE A 471 3.61 5.02 -2.81
N GLY A 472 3.88 3.72 -2.64
CA GLY A 472 5.08 3.20 -1.98
C GLY A 472 6.22 2.98 -2.98
N SER A 473 7.14 3.94 -3.06
CA SER A 473 8.30 3.86 -3.96
C SER A 473 9.48 4.71 -3.49
N HIS A 474 10.69 4.16 -3.67
CA HIS A 474 11.97 4.86 -3.50
C HIS A 474 12.65 5.19 -4.84
N ASN A 475 11.98 4.91 -5.97
CA ASN A 475 12.50 5.23 -7.29
C ASN A 475 12.18 6.70 -7.63
N LYS A 476 13.22 7.54 -7.73
CA LYS A 476 13.09 8.98 -8.02
C LYS A 476 12.31 9.24 -9.31
N ASP A 477 12.56 8.47 -10.37
CA ASP A 477 11.91 8.66 -11.68
C ASP A 477 10.41 8.38 -11.61
N THR A 478 10.00 7.29 -10.95
CA THR A 478 8.58 6.99 -10.73
C THR A 478 7.90 8.12 -9.96
N ILE A 479 8.55 8.65 -8.91
CA ILE A 479 8.02 9.76 -8.11
C ILE A 479 7.87 11.02 -8.98
N VAL A 480 8.90 11.40 -9.75
CA VAL A 480 8.88 12.57 -10.63
C VAL A 480 7.76 12.46 -11.66
N LYS A 481 7.64 11.31 -12.34
CA LYS A 481 6.58 11.06 -13.31
C LYS A 481 5.19 11.17 -12.68
N MET A 482 5.00 10.63 -11.48
CA MET A 482 3.70 10.72 -10.80
C MET A 482 3.35 12.13 -10.35
N LYS A 483 4.31 12.92 -9.86
CA LYS A 483 4.10 14.34 -9.56
C LYS A 483 3.65 15.13 -10.79
N GLN A 484 4.32 14.92 -11.93
CA GLN A 484 3.95 15.53 -13.21
C GLN A 484 2.55 15.11 -13.65
N TYR A 485 2.21 13.83 -13.49
CA TYR A 485 0.90 13.31 -13.84
C TYR A 485 -0.22 13.83 -12.92
N MET A 486 0.01 13.91 -11.61
CA MET A 486 -0.92 14.55 -10.67
C MET A 486 -1.18 16.00 -11.07
N LYS A 487 -0.12 16.76 -11.39
CA LYS A 487 -0.22 18.15 -11.84
C LYS A 487 -1.04 18.26 -13.14
N SER A 488 -0.83 17.37 -14.11
CA SER A 488 -1.60 17.39 -15.36
C SER A 488 -3.08 17.04 -15.18
N LYS A 489 -3.42 16.34 -14.09
CA LYS A 489 -4.80 16.03 -13.68
C LYS A 489 -5.40 17.05 -12.72
N GLY A 490 -4.69 18.14 -12.41
CA GLY A 490 -5.15 19.17 -11.49
C GLY A 490 -5.21 18.72 -10.03
N ILE A 491 -4.52 17.63 -9.66
CA ILE A 491 -4.44 17.17 -8.28
C ILE A 491 -3.40 18.02 -7.54
N PRO A 492 -3.78 18.75 -6.47
CA PRO A 492 -2.86 19.60 -5.75
C PRO A 492 -1.84 18.78 -4.96
N ASN A 493 -0.67 19.35 -4.67
CA ASN A 493 0.40 18.66 -3.95
C ASN A 493 -0.08 18.19 -2.56
N ASN A 494 -0.84 19.02 -1.85
CA ASN A 494 -1.40 18.73 -0.53
C ASN A 494 -2.70 17.88 -0.58
N SER A 495 -2.91 17.11 -1.65
CA SER A 495 -4.05 16.20 -1.80
C SER A 495 -4.20 15.29 -0.57
N GLN A 496 -5.45 15.13 -0.14
CA GLN A 496 -5.85 14.17 0.91
C GLN A 496 -6.31 12.83 0.30
N GLN A 497 -6.05 12.62 -1.00
CA GLN A 497 -6.37 11.38 -1.70
C GLN A 497 -5.12 10.69 -2.27
N VAL A 498 -4.02 11.43 -2.49
CA VAL A 498 -2.78 10.84 -3.03
C VAL A 498 -1.63 11.12 -2.09
N TYR A 499 -1.01 10.04 -1.63
CA TYR A 499 0.05 10.06 -0.63
C TYR A 499 1.29 9.37 -1.20
N PHE A 500 2.47 9.85 -0.83
CA PHE A 500 3.71 9.14 -1.08
C PHE A 500 4.17 8.41 0.18
N SER A 501 4.92 7.34 0.02
CA SER A 501 5.56 6.68 1.15
C SER A 501 6.89 6.04 0.79
N GLN A 502 7.79 6.05 1.77
CA GLN A 502 9.07 5.37 1.73
C GLN A 502 9.29 4.61 3.04
N LEU A 503 10.10 3.56 2.98
CA LEU A 503 10.56 2.84 4.16
C LEU A 503 11.53 3.68 4.99
N LEU A 504 11.55 3.47 6.30
CA LEU A 504 12.59 4.02 7.18
C LEU A 504 13.99 3.56 6.73
N GLY A 505 14.95 4.49 6.74
CA GLY A 505 16.35 4.22 6.41
C GLY A 505 16.67 4.24 4.91
N LEU A 506 15.67 4.42 4.05
CA LEU A 506 15.81 4.43 2.59
C LEU A 506 15.25 5.71 1.97
N ALA A 507 16.03 6.31 1.08
CA ALA A 507 15.64 7.47 0.27
C ALA A 507 15.06 8.64 1.07
N ASP A 508 15.63 8.94 2.25
CA ASP A 508 15.17 10.03 3.11
C ASP A 508 15.23 11.39 2.41
N HIS A 509 16.20 11.60 1.50
CA HIS A 509 16.26 12.80 0.66
C HIS A 509 15.00 12.98 -0.20
N LEU A 510 14.43 11.92 -0.76
CA LEU A 510 13.16 11.98 -1.51
C LEU A 510 12.00 12.31 -0.59
N THR A 511 11.96 11.70 0.60
CA THR A 511 10.91 11.96 1.60
C THR A 511 10.85 13.45 1.96
N TYR A 512 11.97 14.05 2.33
CA TYR A 512 12.00 15.45 2.74
C TYR A 512 11.81 16.42 1.56
N SER A 513 12.34 16.09 0.37
CA SER A 513 12.09 16.87 -0.85
C SER A 513 10.58 16.94 -1.17
N LEU A 514 9.87 15.81 -1.10
CA LEU A 514 8.42 15.78 -1.29
C LEU A 514 7.65 16.62 -0.26
N VAL A 515 8.08 16.60 1.01
CA VAL A 515 7.48 17.43 2.07
C VAL A 515 7.69 18.92 1.80
N ASP A 516 8.91 19.32 1.42
CA ASP A 516 9.24 20.72 1.08
C ASP A 516 8.43 21.22 -0.12
N GLU A 517 8.09 20.33 -1.05
CA GLU A 517 7.20 20.60 -2.19
C GLU A 517 5.69 20.59 -1.83
N GLY A 518 5.35 20.30 -0.57
CA GLY A 518 3.97 20.32 -0.06
C GLY A 518 3.18 19.04 -0.30
N TYR A 519 3.83 17.93 -0.64
CA TYR A 519 3.17 16.63 -0.78
C TYR A 519 2.91 15.96 0.58
N SER A 520 1.84 15.18 0.65
CA SER A 520 1.55 14.33 1.80
C SER A 520 2.43 13.07 1.75
N VAL A 521 3.39 12.94 2.66
CA VAL A 521 4.38 11.85 2.66
C VAL A 521 4.38 11.09 3.97
N TYR A 522 4.44 9.76 3.88
CA TYR A 522 4.53 8.87 5.01
C TYR A 522 5.89 8.16 5.07
N LYS A 523 6.40 7.96 6.30
CA LYS A 523 7.42 6.92 6.51
C LYS A 523 6.80 5.64 7.02
N TYR A 524 7.11 4.55 6.35
CA TYR A 524 6.75 3.21 6.78
C TYR A 524 7.80 2.67 7.74
N ILE A 525 7.37 2.34 8.96
CA ILE A 525 8.28 2.07 10.07
C ILE A 525 7.93 0.73 10.73
N PRO A 526 8.79 -0.28 10.55
CA PRO A 526 8.65 -1.57 11.21
C PRO A 526 9.01 -1.46 12.69
N PHE A 527 8.33 -2.22 13.54
CA PHE A 527 8.68 -2.40 14.95
C PHE A 527 8.31 -3.80 15.43
N GLY A 528 8.97 -4.25 16.50
CA GLY A 528 8.71 -5.56 17.09
C GLY A 528 9.92 -6.15 17.81
N GLU A 529 9.72 -7.28 18.48
CA GLU A 529 10.83 -8.04 19.05
C GLU A 529 11.85 -8.42 17.95
N THR A 530 13.14 -8.55 18.29
CA THR A 530 14.19 -8.69 17.26
C THR A 530 13.94 -9.91 16.36
N HIS A 531 13.57 -11.05 16.93
CA HIS A 531 13.32 -12.28 16.18
C HIS A 531 12.20 -12.13 15.13
N ILE A 532 11.08 -11.46 15.46
CA ILE A 532 10.00 -11.20 14.48
C ILE A 532 10.42 -10.20 13.39
N MET A 533 11.43 -9.35 13.63
CA MET A 533 11.93 -8.40 12.64
C MET A 533 12.99 -8.99 11.69
N ILE A 534 13.56 -10.17 11.99
CA ILE A 534 14.62 -10.76 11.17
C ILE A 534 14.19 -11.01 9.71
N PRO A 535 13.03 -11.63 9.42
CA PRO A 535 12.59 -11.85 8.04
C PRO A 535 12.45 -10.52 7.27
N TYR A 536 11.90 -9.50 7.94
CA TYR A 536 11.80 -8.15 7.40
C TYR A 536 13.19 -7.58 7.04
N LEU A 537 14.15 -7.65 7.96
CA LEU A 537 15.50 -7.12 7.75
C LEU A 537 16.23 -7.84 6.60
N ILE A 538 16.05 -9.15 6.47
CA ILE A 538 16.60 -9.93 5.36
C ILE A 538 16.01 -9.46 4.02
N ARG A 539 14.67 -9.30 3.93
CA ARG A 539 14.03 -8.77 2.72
C ARG A 539 14.46 -7.34 2.41
N ARG A 540 14.67 -6.50 3.43
CA ARG A 540 15.21 -5.15 3.26
C ARG A 540 16.63 -5.14 2.72
N ALA A 541 17.48 -6.05 3.18
CA ALA A 541 18.82 -6.21 2.64
C ALA A 541 18.78 -6.57 1.14
N GLN A 542 17.90 -7.50 0.76
CA GLN A 542 17.69 -7.94 -0.63
C GLN A 542 17.13 -6.82 -1.52
N GLU A 543 16.14 -6.07 -1.04
CA GLU A 543 15.56 -4.94 -1.78
C GLU A 543 16.57 -3.81 -1.99
N SER A 544 17.32 -3.44 -0.94
CA SER A 544 18.31 -2.37 -1.03
C SER A 544 19.38 -2.68 -2.08
N PHE A 545 19.77 -3.95 -2.20
CA PHE A 545 20.68 -4.39 -3.25
C PHE A 545 20.08 -4.27 -4.66
N GLN A 546 18.76 -4.45 -4.83
CA GLN A 546 18.10 -4.35 -6.13
C GLN A 546 17.85 -2.90 -6.59
N VAL A 547 17.91 -1.92 -5.70
CA VAL A 547 17.69 -0.49 -6.01
C VAL A 547 19.02 0.27 -5.98
N LEU A 548 19.99 -0.20 -6.78
CA LEU A 548 21.38 0.30 -6.76
C LEU A 548 21.49 1.83 -6.90
N SER A 549 20.73 2.46 -7.78
CA SER A 549 20.88 3.90 -8.08
C SER A 549 20.46 4.84 -6.93
N SER A 550 19.35 4.54 -6.23
CA SER A 550 18.91 5.37 -5.09
C SER A 550 19.80 5.15 -3.86
N VAL A 551 20.33 3.94 -3.71
CA VAL A 551 21.25 3.57 -2.64
C VAL A 551 22.64 4.19 -2.90
N GLU A 552 23.10 4.27 -4.15
CA GLU A 552 24.36 4.91 -4.51
C GLU A 552 24.34 6.42 -4.24
N PHE A 553 23.25 7.11 -4.58
CA PHE A 553 23.09 8.52 -4.24
C PHE A 553 23.08 8.75 -2.73
N GLN A 554 22.31 7.95 -1.99
CA GLN A 554 22.31 7.99 -0.52
C GLN A 554 23.70 7.70 0.07
N TYR A 555 24.44 6.76 -0.52
CA TYR A 555 25.81 6.45 -0.13
C TYR A 555 26.76 7.63 -0.35
N ASN A 556 26.66 8.32 -1.49
CA ASN A 556 27.48 9.50 -1.78
C ASN A 556 27.19 10.65 -0.81
N LEU A 557 25.91 10.93 -0.53
CA LEU A 557 25.53 11.91 0.49
C LEU A 557 26.10 11.57 1.88
N LEU A 558 26.03 10.29 2.27
CA LEU A 558 26.59 9.83 3.55
C LEU A 558 28.11 9.94 3.60
N LYS A 559 28.79 9.54 2.53
CA LYS A 559 30.24 9.62 2.41
C LYS A 559 30.72 11.06 2.57
N ASP A 560 30.05 12.01 1.91
CA ASP A 560 30.42 13.41 1.99
C ASP A 560 30.08 14.03 3.34
N GLU A 561 28.96 13.67 3.96
CA GLU A 561 28.64 14.14 5.31
C GLU A 561 29.59 13.57 6.37
N VAL A 562 30.01 12.31 6.25
CA VAL A 562 31.04 11.72 7.12
C VAL A 562 32.36 12.46 6.92
N LYS A 563 32.82 12.65 5.67
CA LYS A 563 34.03 13.43 5.36
C LYS A 563 33.98 14.83 5.95
N ARG A 564 32.84 15.52 5.83
CA ARG A 564 32.64 16.88 6.39
C ARG A 564 32.81 16.91 7.91
N ARG A 565 32.48 15.82 8.62
CA ARG A 565 32.55 15.73 10.09
C ARG A 565 33.83 15.12 10.64
N THR A 566 34.57 14.35 9.84
CA THR A 566 35.88 13.80 10.21
C THR A 566 36.98 14.53 9.44
N PRO A 567 37.61 15.57 10.02
CA PRO A 567 38.67 16.35 9.39
C PRO A 567 40.02 15.62 9.21
N PHE A 568 40.10 14.31 9.50
CA PHE A 568 41.35 13.53 9.53
C PHE A 568 41.54 12.53 8.36
N TYR A 569 40.73 12.62 7.30
CA TYR A 569 40.94 11.83 6.07
C TYR A 569 41.35 12.75 4.91
N TYR A 570 42.55 13.32 5.00
CA TYR A 570 43.33 13.79 3.86
C TYR A 570 44.81 13.54 4.11
#